data_AF-A0A434AD85-F1
#
_entry.id   AF-A0A434AD85-F1
#
_cell.length_a   1.000
_cell.length_b   1.000
_cell.length_c   1.000
_cell.angle_alpha   90.00
_cell.angle_beta   90.00
_cell.angle_gamma   90.00
#
_symmetry.space_group_name_H-M   'P 1'
#
loop_
_entity.id
_entity.type
_entity.pdbx_description
1 polymer ?
#
loop_
_entity_poly.entity_id
_entity_poly.type
_entity_poly.pdbx_seq_one_letter_code
_entity_poly.pdbx_strand_id
1 'polypeptide(L)'
;MKAKIKIATLFLLGFTAANAQKYDIKTAKTYAEISAKTDGKWEGRKYIGGTVFKNTDKLKLSPEHTDHSFDIRYEGPGWENNRIGYRLYLDWRNAIDIFGKKTSENILPKVGQDNFDSYHEMSDWGADILKAGKGIGIGSIDRYLNKEKLHFREVDSTIAYVSNKTNESVVKIDYYGWKTAADKINFTSELTIKPDQLYTQHTIKASKAIQGICTGIVKQKNTELLKKESKNKKWAYLATYGQQSLVPDKLGMAIFYQVSTIETIQDTDLDYLLVFKPTTKSTSFYLLGAWEQEVNGIKTQEEFVKYLNEKLEILNKKGKM
;
A
#
# COMPACT_ATOMS: atom_id res chain seq x y z
N MET A 1 30.96 44.23 56.08
CA MET A 1 31.19 44.09 54.62
C MET A 1 31.33 42.61 54.28
N LYS A 2 30.35 42.02 53.60
CA LYS A 2 30.34 40.59 53.22
C LYS A 2 30.70 40.47 51.73
N ALA A 3 31.76 39.75 51.41
CA ALA A 3 32.19 39.46 50.04
C ALA A 3 31.27 38.39 49.42
N LYS A 4 30.77 38.64 48.21
CA LYS A 4 30.00 37.67 47.40
C LYS A 4 30.95 37.02 46.39
N ILE A 5 31.18 35.71 46.54
CA ILE A 5 31.82 34.88 45.51
C ILE A 5 30.72 34.42 44.54
N LYS A 6 30.84 34.75 43.26
CA LYS A 6 30.01 34.18 42.20
C LYS A 6 30.73 32.96 41.63
N ILE A 7 30.15 31.77 41.84
CA ILE A 7 30.54 30.54 41.14
C ILE A 7 29.77 30.54 39.81
N ALA A 8 30.50 30.50 38.70
CA ALA A 8 29.94 30.27 37.38
C ALA A 8 29.95 28.76 37.09
N THR A 9 28.78 28.13 37.10
CA THR A 9 28.63 26.73 36.69
C THR A 9 28.41 26.70 35.18
N LEU A 10 29.42 26.23 34.43
CA LEU A 10 29.33 26.01 32.99
C LEU A 10 28.62 24.67 32.75
N PHE A 11 27.36 24.71 32.30
CA PHE A 11 26.63 23.53 31.84
C PHE A 11 27.10 23.17 30.42
N LEU A 12 27.95 22.15 30.28
CA LEU A 12 28.19 21.52 28.99
C LEU A 12 27.00 20.59 28.69
N LEU A 13 26.09 21.03 27.81
CA LEU A 13 25.11 20.17 27.17
C LEU A 13 25.82 19.27 26.16
N GLY A 14 26.06 18.02 26.53
CA GLY A 14 26.50 16.98 25.61
C GLY A 14 25.40 16.68 24.60
N PHE A 15 25.61 17.09 23.34
CA PHE A 15 24.86 16.57 22.21
C PHE A 15 25.26 15.11 22.00
N THR A 16 24.47 14.16 22.49
CA THR A 16 24.54 12.79 21.98
C THR A 16 23.90 12.80 20.59
N ALA A 17 24.73 12.88 19.55
CA ALA A 17 24.30 12.58 18.20
C ALA A 17 23.78 11.14 18.19
N ALA A 18 22.46 10.97 18.11
CA ALA A 18 21.86 9.68 17.84
C ALA A 18 22.40 9.21 16.49
N ASN A 19 23.18 8.13 16.49
CA ASN A 19 23.64 7.49 15.26
C ASN A 19 22.40 7.09 14.45
N ALA A 20 22.10 7.84 13.39
CA ALA A 20 21.12 7.43 12.40
C ALA A 20 21.67 6.15 11.76
N GLN A 21 21.05 5.01 12.06
CA GLN A 21 21.44 3.73 11.48
C GLN A 21 21.30 3.83 9.95
N LYS A 22 22.42 3.65 9.25
CA LYS A 22 22.47 3.73 7.79
C LYS A 22 21.67 2.55 7.21
N TYR A 23 20.62 2.86 6.44
CA TYR A 23 19.86 1.85 5.70
C TYR A 23 20.72 1.29 4.55
N ASP A 24 20.79 -0.04 4.44
CA ASP A 24 21.46 -0.72 3.34
C ASP A 24 20.49 -1.71 2.68
N ILE A 25 20.08 -1.39 1.46
CA ILE A 25 19.14 -2.20 0.68
C ILE A 25 19.60 -3.65 0.46
N LYS A 26 20.91 -3.92 0.47
CA LYS A 26 21.45 -5.26 0.26
C LYS A 26 21.18 -6.19 1.44
N THR A 27 21.02 -5.62 2.64
CA THR A 27 20.82 -6.38 3.88
C THR A 27 19.44 -6.13 4.50
N ALA A 28 18.74 -5.08 4.07
CA ALA A 28 17.39 -4.78 4.51
C ALA A 28 16.37 -5.78 3.98
N LYS A 29 15.40 -6.14 4.83
CA LYS A 29 14.29 -7.04 4.50
C LYS A 29 13.03 -6.33 4.01
N THR A 30 13.03 -5.01 3.99
CA THR A 30 11.93 -4.18 3.52
C THR A 30 12.49 -3.05 2.69
N TYR A 31 11.79 -2.66 1.64
CA TYR A 31 12.17 -1.52 0.82
C TYR A 31 10.94 -0.83 0.24
N ALA A 32 10.99 0.48 0.10
CA ALA A 32 10.04 1.31 -0.61
C ALA A 32 10.80 2.30 -1.49
N GLU A 33 10.27 2.55 -2.69
CA GLU A 33 10.85 3.49 -3.63
C GLU A 33 9.76 4.17 -4.47
N ILE A 34 10.10 5.35 -4.96
CA ILE A 34 9.42 5.97 -6.08
C ILE A 34 10.48 6.46 -7.06
N SER A 35 10.26 6.19 -8.34
CA SER A 35 11.28 6.33 -9.37
C SER A 35 10.68 6.98 -10.60
N ALA A 36 11.20 8.13 -11.01
CA ALA A 36 10.65 8.92 -12.11
C ALA A 36 11.73 9.34 -13.11
N LYS A 37 11.35 9.46 -14.37
CA LYS A 37 12.16 10.11 -15.41
C LYS A 37 12.12 11.62 -15.23
N THR A 38 13.23 12.27 -15.52
CA THR A 38 13.39 13.73 -15.37
C THR A 38 14.04 14.39 -16.58
N ASP A 39 14.44 13.58 -17.56
CA ASP A 39 15.23 13.92 -18.75
C ASP A 39 14.43 13.78 -20.06
N GLY A 40 13.11 13.55 -19.98
CA GLY A 40 12.19 13.57 -21.12
C GLY A 40 11.33 14.84 -21.15
N LYS A 41 10.20 14.77 -21.85
CA LYS A 41 9.24 15.87 -21.97
C LYS A 41 7.80 15.36 -22.04
N TRP A 42 6.86 16.20 -21.63
CA TRP A 42 5.43 15.92 -21.81
C TRP A 42 4.97 16.27 -23.23
N GLU A 43 4.25 15.34 -23.85
CA GLU A 43 3.44 15.56 -25.05
C GLU A 43 2.00 15.16 -24.73
N GLY A 44 1.17 16.14 -24.36
CA GLY A 44 -0.14 15.88 -23.77
C GLY A 44 0.01 15.13 -22.45
N ARG A 45 -0.60 13.95 -22.34
CA ARG A 45 -0.54 13.08 -21.14
C ARG A 45 0.50 11.97 -21.23
N LYS A 46 1.37 11.98 -22.25
CA LYS A 46 2.46 11.01 -22.39
C LYS A 46 3.80 11.68 -22.14
N TYR A 47 4.66 11.02 -21.38
CA TYR A 47 6.03 11.43 -21.16
C TYR A 47 6.93 10.74 -22.19
N ILE A 48 7.42 11.53 -23.13
CA ILE A 48 8.20 11.07 -24.28
C ILE A 48 9.69 11.27 -23.99
N GLY A 49 10.48 10.26 -24.34
CA GLY A 49 11.90 10.21 -24.04
C GLY A 49 12.16 9.84 -22.57
N GLY A 50 13.25 10.36 -22.05
CA GLY A 50 13.81 9.98 -20.76
C GLY A 50 14.34 8.56 -20.75
N THR A 51 15.63 8.42 -20.47
CA THR A 51 16.36 7.15 -20.60
C THR A 51 16.63 6.50 -19.25
N VAL A 52 16.50 7.24 -18.15
CA VAL A 52 16.86 6.78 -16.81
C VAL A 52 15.78 7.15 -15.80
N PHE A 53 15.29 6.16 -15.08
CA PHE A 53 14.49 6.38 -13.87
C PHE A 53 15.41 6.74 -12.69
N LYS A 54 15.07 7.81 -11.97
CA LYS A 54 15.80 8.24 -10.76
C LYS A 54 14.91 8.10 -9.54
N ASN A 55 15.44 7.44 -8.52
CA ASN A 55 14.75 7.32 -7.23
C ASN A 55 14.75 8.68 -6.51
N THR A 56 13.63 8.98 -5.85
CA THR A 56 13.45 10.16 -4.98
C THR A 56 12.67 9.74 -3.74
N ASP A 57 12.89 10.41 -2.61
CA ASP A 57 12.10 10.15 -1.39
C ASP A 57 10.76 10.90 -1.39
N LYS A 58 10.60 11.85 -2.32
CA LYS A 58 9.41 12.68 -2.47
C LYS A 58 9.15 12.98 -3.95
N LEU A 59 7.92 12.76 -4.39
CA LEU A 59 7.45 13.11 -5.73
C LEU A 59 6.16 13.93 -5.62
N LYS A 60 6.12 15.10 -6.26
CA LYS A 60 4.87 15.79 -6.56
C LYS A 60 4.40 15.31 -7.93
N LEU A 61 3.19 14.76 -8.00
CA LEU A 61 2.63 14.25 -9.26
C LEU A 61 2.46 15.39 -10.26
N SER A 62 2.85 15.18 -11.51
CA SER A 62 2.62 16.15 -12.57
C SER A 62 1.12 16.18 -12.92
N PRO A 63 0.53 17.35 -13.23
CA PRO A 63 -0.87 17.45 -13.67
C PRO A 63 -1.20 16.66 -14.94
N GLU A 64 -0.19 16.38 -15.78
CA GLU A 64 -0.33 15.62 -17.01
C GLU A 64 -0.42 14.10 -16.79
N HIS A 65 0.04 13.62 -15.63
CA HIS A 65 0.10 12.19 -15.32
C HIS A 65 -1.28 11.53 -15.32
N THR A 66 -1.37 10.39 -16.01
CA THR A 66 -2.52 9.49 -16.08
C THR A 66 -2.00 8.07 -16.33
N ASP A 67 -2.91 7.12 -16.50
CA ASP A 67 -2.60 5.77 -16.95
C ASP A 67 -1.70 5.77 -18.20
N HIS A 68 -0.63 4.99 -18.14
CA HIS A 68 0.37 4.87 -19.19
C HIS A 68 0.99 6.23 -19.61
N SER A 69 1.30 7.09 -18.63
CA SER A 69 2.09 8.31 -18.87
C SER A 69 3.59 8.06 -19.06
N PHE A 70 4.13 6.90 -18.67
CA PHE A 70 5.54 6.51 -18.84
C PHE A 70 6.60 7.33 -18.08
N ASP A 71 6.19 8.30 -17.24
CA ASP A 71 7.07 9.16 -16.43
C ASP A 71 7.54 8.50 -15.13
N ILE A 72 6.69 7.69 -14.50
CA ILE A 72 6.96 7.02 -13.21
C ILE A 72 7.03 5.51 -13.43
N ARG A 73 8.08 4.88 -12.91
CA ARG A 73 8.29 3.42 -13.03
C ARG A 73 7.12 2.69 -12.39
N TYR A 74 6.61 1.68 -13.10
CA TYR A 74 5.39 0.92 -12.74
C TYR A 74 4.20 1.79 -12.28
N GLU A 75 4.13 3.04 -12.74
CA GLU A 75 3.03 4.01 -12.56
C GLU A 75 2.81 4.55 -11.14
N GLY A 76 3.78 4.40 -10.23
CA GLY A 76 3.68 4.97 -8.89
C GLY A 76 4.78 4.52 -7.93
N PRO A 77 4.59 4.59 -6.61
CA PRO A 77 5.51 4.01 -5.65
C PRO A 77 5.35 2.49 -5.54
N GLY A 78 6.47 1.82 -5.28
CA GLY A 78 6.53 0.40 -4.93
C GLY A 78 6.95 0.24 -3.48
N TRP A 79 6.45 -0.81 -2.82
CA TRP A 79 6.96 -1.23 -1.51
C TRP A 79 6.93 -2.74 -1.37
N GLU A 80 7.90 -3.28 -0.65
CA GLU A 80 8.09 -4.71 -0.53
C GLU A 80 8.75 -5.10 0.79
N ASN A 81 8.68 -6.40 1.06
CA ASN A 81 9.57 -7.05 1.98
C ASN A 81 10.14 -8.34 1.39
N ASN A 82 10.89 -9.10 2.18
CA ASN A 82 11.49 -10.36 1.80
C ASN A 82 10.51 -11.52 1.50
N ARG A 83 9.21 -11.23 1.39
CA ARG A 83 8.16 -12.20 1.05
C ARG A 83 7.26 -11.74 -0.09
N ILE A 84 6.88 -10.47 -0.11
CA ILE A 84 5.91 -9.93 -1.07
C ILE A 84 6.19 -8.47 -1.40
N GLY A 85 5.79 -8.04 -2.59
CA GLY A 85 5.83 -6.64 -3.03
C GLY A 85 4.48 -6.14 -3.50
N TYR A 86 4.38 -4.82 -3.62
CA TYR A 86 3.19 -4.11 -4.04
C TYR A 86 3.58 -2.86 -4.81
N ARG A 87 2.62 -2.32 -5.55
CA ARG A 87 2.64 -0.96 -6.09
C ARG A 87 1.32 -0.27 -5.87
N LEU A 88 1.31 1.05 -5.94
CA LEU A 88 0.11 1.86 -5.95
C LEU A 88 0.13 2.76 -7.18
N TYR A 89 -0.91 2.75 -8.01
CA TYR A 89 -1.02 3.70 -9.13
C TYR A 89 -1.30 5.10 -8.60
N LEU A 90 -0.53 6.09 -9.03
CA LEU A 90 -0.75 7.49 -8.64
C LEU A 90 -1.80 8.22 -9.49
N ASP A 91 -2.28 7.57 -10.55
CA ASP A 91 -3.33 8.11 -11.41
C ASP A 91 -4.74 7.97 -10.80
N TRP A 92 -5.75 8.23 -11.62
CA TRP A 92 -7.14 8.19 -11.21
C TRP A 92 -7.59 6.83 -10.68
N ARG A 93 -6.94 5.71 -11.04
CA ARG A 93 -7.32 4.36 -10.58
C ARG A 93 -7.07 4.17 -9.10
N ASN A 94 -5.99 4.76 -8.57
CA ASN A 94 -5.55 4.61 -7.18
C ASN A 94 -5.48 3.14 -6.70
N ALA A 95 -5.24 2.21 -7.63
CA ALA A 95 -5.27 0.78 -7.35
C ALA A 95 -3.95 0.32 -6.71
N ILE A 96 -4.04 -0.73 -5.90
CA ILE A 96 -2.91 -1.46 -5.35
C ILE A 96 -2.85 -2.84 -6.01
N ASP A 97 -1.73 -3.11 -6.67
CA ASP A 97 -1.41 -4.40 -7.27
C ASP A 97 -0.36 -5.15 -6.44
N ILE A 98 -0.18 -6.44 -6.73
CA ILE A 98 0.69 -7.33 -5.98
C ILE A 98 1.85 -7.77 -6.88
N PHE A 99 3.08 -7.52 -6.44
CA PHE A 99 4.25 -8.17 -6.99
C PHE A 99 4.48 -9.50 -6.25
N GLY A 100 4.20 -10.61 -6.94
CA GLY A 100 4.51 -11.95 -6.47
C GLY A 100 6.02 -12.18 -6.59
N LYS A 101 6.65 -12.73 -5.53
CA LYS A 101 8.10 -12.88 -5.47
C LYS A 101 8.52 -14.35 -5.39
N LYS A 102 9.46 -14.76 -6.23
CA LYS A 102 10.15 -16.07 -6.18
C LYS A 102 11.45 -16.04 -5.37
N THR A 103 11.78 -14.89 -4.80
CA THR A 103 13.02 -14.64 -4.05
C THR A 103 12.72 -13.83 -2.78
N SER A 104 13.61 -13.93 -1.79
CA SER A 104 13.58 -13.12 -0.58
C SER A 104 14.37 -11.81 -0.69
N GLU A 105 15.10 -11.59 -1.78
CA GLU A 105 15.80 -10.34 -2.05
C GLU A 105 14.83 -9.19 -2.30
N ASN A 106 15.27 -7.94 -2.10
CA ASN A 106 14.53 -6.77 -2.60
C ASN A 106 14.56 -6.76 -4.14
N ILE A 107 13.39 -6.74 -4.78
CA ILE A 107 13.24 -6.83 -6.23
C ILE A 107 12.93 -5.49 -6.87
N LEU A 108 12.39 -4.52 -6.14
CA LEU A 108 11.90 -3.26 -6.71
C LEU A 108 12.95 -2.52 -7.55
N PRO A 109 14.25 -2.44 -7.18
CA PRO A 109 15.26 -1.83 -8.04
C PRO A 109 15.40 -2.46 -9.45
N LYS A 110 14.97 -3.72 -9.61
CA LYS A 110 15.03 -4.49 -10.87
C LYS A 110 13.74 -4.39 -11.70
N VAL A 111 12.61 -4.02 -11.10
CA VAL A 111 11.29 -4.03 -11.74
C VAL A 111 11.12 -2.89 -12.74
N GLY A 112 10.67 -3.19 -13.96
CA GLY A 112 10.27 -2.17 -14.96
C GLY A 112 11.43 -1.28 -15.44
N GLN A 113 12.65 -1.84 -15.49
CA GLN A 113 13.85 -1.16 -15.99
C GLN A 113 13.99 -1.30 -17.51
N ASP A 114 13.46 -2.38 -18.06
CA ASP A 114 13.66 -2.87 -19.41
C ASP A 114 12.33 -2.91 -20.16
N ASN A 115 11.93 -1.77 -20.74
CA ASN A 115 10.58 -1.54 -21.26
C ASN A 115 9.54 -1.33 -20.13
N PHE A 116 8.60 -0.43 -20.37
CA PHE A 116 7.71 0.05 -19.31
C PHE A 116 6.84 -1.05 -18.70
N ASP A 117 6.36 -1.99 -19.51
CA ASP A 117 5.40 -3.03 -19.10
C ASP A 117 6.05 -4.37 -18.73
N SER A 118 7.39 -4.49 -18.72
CA SER A 118 8.08 -5.77 -18.54
C SER A 118 7.79 -6.46 -17.21
N TYR A 119 7.39 -5.70 -16.19
CA TYR A 119 7.03 -6.23 -14.89
C TYR A 119 5.75 -7.09 -14.89
N HIS A 120 4.95 -7.04 -15.96
CA HIS A 120 3.83 -7.96 -16.17
C HIS A 120 4.28 -9.34 -16.67
N GLU A 121 5.51 -9.47 -17.15
CA GLU A 121 6.06 -10.71 -17.67
C GLU A 121 6.75 -11.50 -16.55
N MET A 122 6.55 -12.83 -16.54
CA MET A 122 7.16 -13.68 -15.53
C MET A 122 8.69 -13.69 -15.66
N SER A 123 9.36 -13.21 -14.62
CA SER A 123 10.81 -13.16 -14.49
C SER A 123 11.32 -14.12 -13.40
N ASP A 124 12.65 -14.26 -13.28
CA ASP A 124 13.28 -15.05 -12.22
C ASP A 124 12.91 -14.55 -10.81
N TRP A 125 12.66 -13.25 -10.67
CA TRP A 125 12.24 -12.65 -9.41
C TRP A 125 10.73 -12.80 -9.15
N GLY A 126 9.91 -13.02 -10.18
CA GLY A 126 8.44 -12.98 -10.10
C GLY A 126 7.80 -12.08 -11.17
N ALA A 127 6.63 -11.51 -10.86
CA ALA A 127 5.88 -10.60 -11.74
C ALA A 127 4.85 -9.78 -10.93
N ASP A 128 4.22 -8.79 -11.56
CA ASP A 128 2.87 -8.37 -11.16
C ASP A 128 1.88 -9.50 -11.44
N ILE A 129 1.23 -9.94 -10.37
CA ILE A 129 0.34 -11.11 -10.39
C ILE A 129 -1.13 -10.75 -10.18
N LEU A 130 -1.48 -9.48 -9.93
CA LEU A 130 -2.88 -9.10 -9.71
C LEU A 130 -3.46 -8.37 -10.92
N LYS A 131 -4.62 -8.83 -11.39
CA LYS A 131 -5.42 -8.09 -12.38
C LYS A 131 -6.67 -7.50 -11.74
N ALA A 132 -6.61 -6.24 -11.32
CA ALA A 132 -7.81 -5.55 -10.83
C ALA A 132 -8.83 -5.25 -11.95
N GLY A 133 -8.36 -4.89 -13.15
CA GLY A 133 -9.24 -4.53 -14.26
C GLY A 133 -10.14 -3.33 -13.90
N LYS A 134 -11.46 -3.54 -13.90
CA LYS A 134 -12.45 -2.52 -13.45
C LYS A 134 -12.74 -2.60 -11.94
N GLY A 135 -12.26 -3.64 -11.28
CA GLY A 135 -12.40 -3.84 -9.84
C GLY A 135 -11.44 -2.94 -9.05
N ILE A 136 -11.52 -3.03 -7.72
CA ILE A 136 -10.65 -2.35 -6.77
C ILE A 136 -9.37 -3.18 -6.58
N GLY A 137 -8.21 -2.54 -6.63
CA GLY A 137 -6.95 -3.22 -6.24
C GLY A 137 -6.99 -3.61 -4.75
N ILE A 138 -6.16 -4.58 -4.34
CA ILE A 138 -6.20 -5.13 -2.97
C ILE A 138 -5.93 -4.04 -1.91
N GLY A 139 -6.92 -3.76 -1.06
CA GLY A 139 -6.74 -2.78 0.02
C GLY A 139 -6.60 -1.33 -0.47
N SER A 140 -6.92 -1.06 -1.74
CA SER A 140 -6.97 0.30 -2.31
C SER A 140 -8.07 1.11 -1.66
N ILE A 141 -8.07 2.42 -1.91
CA ILE A 141 -9.13 3.32 -1.47
C ILE A 141 -9.91 3.82 -2.67
N ASP A 142 -11.23 3.82 -2.53
CA ASP A 142 -12.21 4.45 -3.41
C ASP A 142 -13.32 5.08 -2.56
N ARG A 143 -14.32 5.68 -3.19
CA ARG A 143 -15.58 6.06 -2.55
C ARG A 143 -16.76 5.34 -3.21
N TYR A 144 -17.51 4.54 -2.45
CA TYR A 144 -18.71 3.86 -2.90
C TYR A 144 -19.98 4.61 -2.49
N LEU A 145 -20.73 5.12 -3.46
CA LEU A 145 -22.00 5.83 -3.26
C LEU A 145 -22.99 5.49 -4.36
N ASN A 146 -24.28 5.40 -4.03
CA ASN A 146 -25.35 5.17 -5.01
C ASN A 146 -25.09 3.96 -5.93
N LYS A 147 -24.49 2.90 -5.38
CA LYS A 147 -24.06 1.68 -6.09
C LYS A 147 -22.94 1.87 -7.11
N GLU A 148 -22.26 3.01 -7.09
CA GLU A 148 -21.13 3.32 -7.97
C GLU A 148 -19.85 3.54 -7.17
N LYS A 149 -18.73 3.16 -7.79
CA LYS A 149 -17.39 3.39 -7.26
C LYS A 149 -16.82 4.66 -7.89
N LEU A 150 -16.48 5.63 -7.05
CA LEU A 150 -15.92 6.92 -7.41
C LEU A 150 -14.44 6.93 -7.08
N HIS A 151 -13.65 7.16 -8.12
CA HIS A 151 -12.20 7.08 -8.11
C HIS A 151 -11.51 8.43 -7.86
N PHE A 152 -10.18 8.46 -7.95
CA PHE A 152 -9.34 9.66 -7.74
C PHE A 152 -9.22 10.52 -9.02
N ARG A 153 -10.35 10.75 -9.72
CA ARG A 153 -10.35 11.47 -11.01
C ARG A 153 -10.07 12.96 -10.92
N GLU A 154 -10.53 13.60 -9.85
CA GLU A 154 -10.34 15.04 -9.60
C GLU A 154 -9.60 15.22 -8.27
N VAL A 155 -8.31 15.54 -8.33
CA VAL A 155 -7.44 15.83 -7.18
C VAL A 155 -6.60 17.05 -7.54
N ASP A 156 -6.56 18.08 -6.68
CA ASP A 156 -5.83 19.32 -6.98
C ASP A 156 -4.31 19.11 -6.98
N SER A 157 -3.81 18.27 -6.07
CA SER A 157 -2.40 17.91 -5.98
C SER A 157 -2.23 16.57 -5.29
N THR A 158 -1.32 15.74 -5.80
CA THR A 158 -0.90 14.48 -5.17
C THR A 158 0.58 14.57 -4.85
N ILE A 159 0.96 14.23 -3.62
CA ILE A 159 2.37 14.15 -3.21
C ILE A 159 2.63 12.78 -2.60
N ALA A 160 3.56 12.04 -3.18
CA ALA A 160 4.03 10.74 -2.72
C ALA A 160 5.33 10.89 -1.95
N TYR A 161 5.48 10.12 -0.88
CA TYR A 161 6.66 10.04 -0.04
C TYR A 161 7.02 8.59 0.18
N VAL A 162 8.32 8.30 0.24
CA VAL A 162 8.83 6.99 0.66
C VAL A 162 9.84 7.15 1.78
N SER A 163 9.88 6.18 2.69
CA SER A 163 10.84 6.14 3.78
C SER A 163 11.23 4.70 4.08
N ASN A 164 12.54 4.49 4.28
CA ASN A 164 13.12 3.19 4.56
C ASN A 164 13.84 3.20 5.91
N LYS A 165 13.49 2.25 6.79
CA LYS A 165 14.14 2.03 8.09
C LYS A 165 14.51 0.56 8.20
N THR A 166 15.33 0.21 9.19
CA THR A 166 15.82 -1.17 9.41
C THR A 166 14.69 -2.19 9.59
N ASN A 167 13.56 -1.79 10.17
CA ASN A 167 12.47 -2.69 10.56
C ASN A 167 11.14 -2.42 9.85
N GLU A 168 11.08 -1.43 8.96
CA GLU A 168 9.88 -1.08 8.20
C GLU A 168 10.21 -0.23 6.99
N SER A 169 9.34 -0.27 5.98
CA SER A 169 9.34 0.68 4.87
C SER A 169 7.93 1.23 4.68
N VAL A 170 7.86 2.50 4.30
CA VAL A 170 6.63 3.28 4.28
C VAL A 170 6.47 3.96 2.93
N VAL A 171 5.27 3.87 2.37
CA VAL A 171 4.77 4.73 1.30
C VAL A 171 3.66 5.59 1.89
N LYS A 172 3.73 6.92 1.71
CA LYS A 172 2.68 7.84 2.13
C LYS A 172 2.26 8.71 0.96
N ILE A 173 0.95 8.81 0.73
CA ILE A 173 0.37 9.70 -0.27
C ILE A 173 -0.52 10.73 0.42
N ASP A 174 -0.28 12.00 0.10
CA ASP A 174 -1.17 13.10 0.45
C ASP A 174 -1.91 13.58 -0.81
N TYR A 175 -3.23 13.41 -0.81
CA TYR A 175 -4.15 13.93 -1.83
C TYR A 175 -4.79 15.21 -1.32
N TYR A 176 -4.61 16.31 -2.05
CA TYR A 176 -5.20 17.60 -1.73
C TYR A 176 -6.39 17.85 -2.65
N GLY A 177 -7.53 18.22 -2.06
CA GLY A 177 -8.73 18.56 -2.82
C GLY A 177 -9.31 17.42 -3.66
N TRP A 178 -9.24 16.17 -3.19
CA TRP A 178 -9.93 15.04 -3.81
C TRP A 178 -11.44 15.30 -3.83
N LYS A 179 -11.99 15.48 -5.03
CA LYS A 179 -13.38 15.80 -5.28
C LYS A 179 -14.14 14.58 -5.78
N THR A 180 -15.21 14.24 -5.07
CA THR A 180 -16.17 13.19 -5.46
C THR A 180 -17.57 13.63 -5.09
N ALA A 181 -18.53 13.43 -6.01
CA ALA A 181 -19.89 13.94 -5.84
C ALA A 181 -19.89 15.43 -5.40
N ALA A 182 -20.55 15.76 -4.29
CA ALA A 182 -20.60 17.12 -3.74
C ALA A 182 -19.46 17.47 -2.76
N ASP A 183 -18.60 16.51 -2.41
CA ASP A 183 -17.53 16.73 -1.43
C ASP A 183 -16.18 16.96 -2.10
N LYS A 184 -15.37 17.82 -1.48
CA LYS A 184 -13.96 18.01 -1.81
C LYS A 184 -13.16 17.98 -0.51
N ILE A 185 -12.24 17.01 -0.38
CA ILE A 185 -11.50 16.74 0.85
C ILE A 185 -10.01 16.56 0.60
N ASN A 186 -9.19 16.86 1.60
CA ASN A 186 -7.85 16.29 1.68
C ASN A 186 -7.93 14.87 2.25
N PHE A 187 -7.10 13.97 1.73
CA PHE A 187 -7.04 12.57 2.12
C PHE A 187 -5.59 12.12 2.20
N THR A 188 -5.24 11.34 3.23
CA THR A 188 -3.92 10.75 3.39
C THR A 188 -4.04 9.24 3.43
N SER A 189 -3.16 8.56 2.70
CA SER A 189 -2.93 7.11 2.74
C SER A 189 -1.49 6.84 3.17
N GLU A 190 -1.28 5.96 4.15
CA GLU A 190 0.02 5.52 4.62
C GLU A 190 0.08 4.00 4.67
N LEU A 191 1.01 3.42 3.92
CA LEU A 191 1.22 1.99 3.73
C LEU A 191 2.55 1.62 4.40
N THR A 192 2.50 0.80 5.44
CA THR A 192 3.68 0.35 6.19
C THR A 192 3.85 -1.15 6.05
N ILE A 193 5.01 -1.58 5.55
CA ILE A 193 5.39 -2.98 5.45
C ILE A 193 6.56 -3.29 6.39
N LYS A 194 6.51 -4.48 7.01
CA LYS A 194 7.52 -4.95 7.96
C LYS A 194 8.17 -6.26 7.46
N PRO A 195 9.38 -6.60 7.90
CA PRO A 195 10.05 -7.84 7.56
C PRO A 195 9.20 -9.08 7.86
N ASP A 196 9.35 -10.11 7.01
CA ASP A 196 8.82 -11.46 7.21
C ASP A 196 7.27 -11.55 7.30
N GLN A 197 6.54 -10.47 7.01
CA GLN A 197 5.06 -10.45 7.01
C GLN A 197 4.49 -10.64 5.59
N LEU A 198 3.24 -11.11 5.51
CA LEU A 198 2.48 -11.14 4.25
C LEU A 198 1.54 -9.94 4.10
N TYR A 199 1.54 -9.04 5.08
CA TYR A 199 0.60 -7.93 5.16
C TYR A 199 1.31 -6.58 5.14
N THR A 200 0.58 -5.58 4.63
CA THR A 200 0.87 -4.16 4.78
C THR A 200 -0.20 -3.54 5.68
N GLN A 201 0.21 -2.74 6.66
CA GLN A 201 -0.71 -1.89 7.41
C GLN A 201 -1.05 -0.66 6.56
N HIS A 202 -2.33 -0.44 6.29
CA HIS A 202 -2.83 0.73 5.57
C HIS A 202 -3.58 1.64 6.56
N THR A 203 -3.03 2.82 6.81
CA THR A 203 -3.66 3.85 7.64
C THR A 203 -4.17 4.97 6.75
N ILE A 204 -5.45 5.30 6.87
CA ILE A 204 -6.10 6.36 6.12
C ILE A 204 -6.60 7.48 7.01
N LYS A 205 -6.66 8.70 6.48
CA LYS A 205 -7.24 9.86 7.17
C LYS A 205 -7.90 10.81 6.19
N ALA A 206 -9.18 11.09 6.41
CA ALA A 206 -9.92 12.14 5.72
C ALA A 206 -9.93 13.43 6.54
N SER A 207 -9.83 14.58 5.87
CA SER A 207 -9.96 15.91 6.50
C SER A 207 -11.39 16.25 6.91
N LYS A 208 -12.39 15.61 6.31
CA LYS A 208 -13.82 15.76 6.62
C LYS A 208 -14.46 14.37 6.72
N ALA A 209 -15.38 14.19 7.66
CA ALA A 209 -16.19 12.99 7.74
C ALA A 209 -17.21 12.96 6.59
N ILE A 210 -16.93 12.15 5.57
CA ILE A 210 -17.82 11.94 4.41
C ILE A 210 -18.22 10.46 4.30
N GLN A 211 -19.38 10.21 3.71
CA GLN A 211 -19.88 8.85 3.47
C GLN A 211 -19.19 8.16 2.30
N GLY A 212 -19.14 6.84 2.35
CA GLY A 212 -18.79 5.99 1.22
C GLY A 212 -17.32 5.69 1.05
N ILE A 213 -16.39 6.26 1.84
CA ILE A 213 -14.97 5.88 1.76
C ILE A 213 -14.88 4.37 1.98
N CYS A 214 -14.25 3.64 1.06
CA CYS A 214 -14.21 2.19 1.10
C CYS A 214 -12.84 1.64 0.73
N THR A 215 -12.59 0.40 1.15
CA THR A 215 -11.52 -0.45 0.67
C THR A 215 -12.09 -1.81 0.24
N GLY A 216 -11.30 -2.69 -0.36
CA GLY A 216 -11.85 -3.97 -0.79
C GLY A 216 -10.88 -4.89 -1.54
N ILE A 217 -11.46 -5.98 -2.04
CA ILE A 217 -10.79 -7.00 -2.84
C ILE A 217 -11.58 -7.16 -4.15
N VAL A 218 -10.88 -7.06 -5.28
CA VAL A 218 -11.45 -7.42 -6.59
C VAL A 218 -11.87 -8.90 -6.61
N LYS A 219 -13.03 -9.17 -7.19
CA LYS A 219 -13.52 -10.52 -7.47
C LYS A 219 -12.79 -11.13 -8.66
N GLN A 220 -12.40 -12.38 -8.50
CA GLN A 220 -11.81 -13.18 -9.58
C GLN A 220 -12.75 -14.35 -9.89
N LYS A 221 -12.80 -14.73 -11.17
CA LYS A 221 -13.58 -15.89 -11.61
C LYS A 221 -12.94 -17.12 -10.95
N ASN A 222 -13.68 -17.84 -10.10
CA ASN A 222 -13.25 -19.03 -9.35
C ASN A 222 -12.70 -18.79 -7.93
N THR A 223 -13.11 -17.72 -7.24
CA THR A 223 -12.86 -17.60 -5.80
C THR A 223 -14.11 -17.37 -4.98
N GLU A 224 -14.12 -17.93 -3.77
CA GLU A 224 -15.18 -17.76 -2.80
C GLU A 224 -14.77 -16.76 -1.71
N LEU A 225 -15.76 -16.10 -1.14
CA LEU A 225 -15.58 -15.17 -0.03
C LEU A 225 -15.39 -15.93 1.28
N LEU A 226 -14.22 -15.75 1.90
CA LEU A 226 -13.91 -16.21 3.24
C LEU A 226 -14.06 -15.05 4.22
N LYS A 227 -14.76 -15.27 5.33
CA LYS A 227 -14.93 -14.26 6.38
C LYS A 227 -14.91 -14.87 7.77
N LYS A 228 -14.37 -14.14 8.74
CA LYS A 228 -14.43 -14.52 10.16
C LYS A 228 -14.24 -13.32 11.07
N GLU A 229 -14.91 -13.34 12.22
CA GLU A 229 -14.71 -12.39 13.31
C GLU A 229 -13.85 -12.98 14.43
N SER A 230 -13.11 -12.11 15.12
CA SER A 230 -12.37 -12.45 16.32
C SER A 230 -13.33 -12.82 17.46
N LYS A 231 -12.85 -13.58 18.45
CA LYS A 231 -13.67 -14.00 19.62
C LYS A 231 -14.31 -12.83 20.36
N ASN A 232 -13.59 -11.72 20.49
CA ASN A 232 -14.09 -10.49 21.11
C ASN A 232 -14.91 -9.58 20.17
N LYS A 233 -15.14 -10.00 18.92
CA LYS A 233 -15.89 -9.28 17.87
C LYS A 233 -15.36 -7.88 17.53
N LYS A 234 -14.10 -7.58 17.87
CA LYS A 234 -13.47 -6.28 17.58
C LYS A 234 -12.80 -6.23 16.21
N TRP A 235 -12.33 -7.38 15.72
CA TRP A 235 -11.62 -7.52 14.46
C TRP A 235 -12.28 -8.58 13.60
N ALA A 236 -12.16 -8.44 12.30
CA ALA A 236 -12.60 -9.43 11.34
C ALA A 236 -11.66 -9.45 10.13
N TYR A 237 -11.76 -10.50 9.31
CA TYR A 237 -11.19 -10.48 7.98
C TYR A 237 -12.24 -10.75 6.91
N LEU A 238 -11.96 -10.22 5.72
CA LEU A 238 -12.55 -10.60 4.44
C LEU A 238 -11.41 -11.11 3.56
N ALA A 239 -11.57 -12.26 2.92
CA ALA A 239 -10.51 -12.88 2.14
C ALA A 239 -11.04 -13.67 0.94
N THR A 240 -10.18 -13.92 -0.03
CA THR A 240 -10.41 -14.82 -1.16
C THR A 240 -9.19 -15.72 -1.34
N TYR A 241 -9.38 -16.93 -1.86
CA TYR A 241 -8.31 -17.85 -2.20
C TYR A 241 -8.70 -18.67 -3.44
N GLY A 242 -7.73 -18.99 -4.29
CA GLY A 242 -7.92 -19.83 -5.46
C GLY A 242 -7.05 -19.41 -6.64
N GLN A 243 -7.33 -19.94 -7.83
CA GLN A 243 -6.66 -19.54 -9.07
C GLN A 243 -7.10 -18.14 -9.48
N GLN A 244 -6.39 -17.13 -8.96
CA GLN A 244 -6.83 -15.74 -9.00
C GLN A 244 -5.70 -14.74 -9.26
N SER A 245 -4.58 -15.24 -9.76
CA SER A 245 -3.46 -14.43 -10.23
C SER A 245 -3.44 -14.32 -11.77
N LEU A 246 -2.64 -13.40 -12.30
CA LEU A 246 -2.43 -13.20 -13.74
C LEU A 246 -1.78 -14.39 -14.42
N VAL A 247 -0.96 -15.13 -13.67
CA VAL A 247 -0.46 -16.44 -14.06
C VAL A 247 -1.45 -17.46 -13.45
N PRO A 248 -1.88 -18.52 -14.16
CA PRO A 248 -3.00 -19.37 -13.71
C PRO A 248 -2.64 -20.26 -12.51
N ASP A 249 -2.38 -19.63 -11.37
CA ASP A 249 -1.87 -20.17 -10.12
C ASP A 249 -2.60 -19.55 -8.92
N LYS A 250 -2.36 -20.10 -7.74
CA LYS A 250 -3.09 -19.74 -6.53
C LYS A 250 -2.53 -18.50 -5.87
N LEU A 251 -3.45 -17.61 -5.51
CA LEU A 251 -3.21 -16.41 -4.73
C LEU A 251 -4.23 -16.35 -3.60
N GLY A 252 -3.80 -16.01 -2.39
CA GLY A 252 -4.67 -15.59 -1.30
C GLY A 252 -4.64 -14.08 -1.14
N MET A 253 -5.81 -13.45 -1.00
CA MET A 253 -5.92 -12.02 -0.68
C MET A 253 -6.76 -11.85 0.57
N ALA A 254 -6.39 -10.93 1.45
CA ALA A 254 -7.18 -10.66 2.65
C ALA A 254 -7.10 -9.19 3.09
N ILE A 255 -8.17 -8.73 3.74
CA ILE A 255 -8.23 -7.48 4.49
C ILE A 255 -8.67 -7.76 5.92
N PHE A 256 -7.85 -7.38 6.90
CA PHE A 256 -8.21 -7.36 8.32
C PHE A 256 -8.63 -5.97 8.75
N TYR A 257 -9.80 -5.85 9.39
CA TYR A 257 -10.40 -4.56 9.74
C TYR A 257 -11.03 -4.59 11.13
N GLN A 258 -11.18 -3.41 11.73
CA GLN A 258 -11.95 -3.26 12.97
C GLN A 258 -13.45 -3.25 12.65
N VAL A 259 -14.22 -4.11 13.30
CA VAL A 259 -15.66 -4.22 13.02
C VAL A 259 -16.38 -2.89 13.30
N SER A 260 -15.95 -2.16 14.33
CA SER A 260 -16.54 -0.88 14.72
C SER A 260 -16.36 0.23 13.68
N THR A 261 -15.37 0.14 12.78
CA THR A 261 -15.07 1.16 11.76
C THR A 261 -15.87 0.96 10.47
N ILE A 262 -16.52 -0.19 10.29
CA ILE A 262 -17.26 -0.51 9.07
C ILE A 262 -18.74 -0.12 9.23
N GLU A 263 -19.27 0.57 8.23
CA GLU A 263 -20.68 0.94 8.09
C GLU A 263 -21.44 -0.18 7.38
N THR A 264 -20.96 -0.60 6.21
CA THR A 264 -21.54 -1.71 5.43
C THR A 264 -20.46 -2.52 4.73
N ILE A 265 -20.78 -3.78 4.44
CA ILE A 265 -20.01 -4.63 3.54
C ILE A 265 -20.84 -4.76 2.27
N GLN A 266 -20.25 -4.45 1.11
CA GLN A 266 -20.94 -4.48 -0.18
C GLN A 266 -20.37 -5.60 -1.04
N ASP A 267 -21.28 -6.41 -1.56
CA ASP A 267 -20.99 -7.47 -2.51
C ASP A 267 -21.46 -7.01 -3.88
N THR A 268 -20.54 -6.47 -4.67
CA THR A 268 -20.83 -5.89 -6.00
C THR A 268 -20.44 -6.86 -7.11
N ASP A 269 -20.78 -6.59 -8.36
CA ASP A 269 -20.40 -7.48 -9.48
C ASP A 269 -18.88 -7.66 -9.62
N LEU A 270 -18.09 -6.66 -9.21
CA LEU A 270 -16.64 -6.63 -9.40
C LEU A 270 -15.85 -6.77 -8.11
N ASP A 271 -16.43 -6.43 -6.96
CA ASP A 271 -15.67 -6.17 -5.74
C ASP A 271 -16.41 -6.64 -4.48
N TYR A 272 -15.63 -7.12 -3.52
CA TYR A 272 -16.02 -7.19 -2.11
C TYR A 272 -15.51 -5.94 -1.39
N LEU A 273 -16.41 -5.02 -1.03
CA LEU A 273 -16.06 -3.73 -0.44
C LEU A 273 -16.39 -3.66 1.05
N LEU A 274 -15.52 -3.01 1.80
CA LEU A 274 -15.70 -2.58 3.18
C LEU A 274 -15.89 -1.06 3.16
N VAL A 275 -17.11 -0.59 3.42
CA VAL A 275 -17.43 0.84 3.49
C VAL A 275 -17.23 1.32 4.93
N PHE A 276 -16.36 2.30 5.13
CA PHE A 276 -16.05 2.84 6.45
C PHE A 276 -17.13 3.82 6.93
N LYS A 277 -17.36 3.86 8.24
CA LYS A 277 -18.14 4.93 8.87
C LYS A 277 -17.44 6.28 8.66
N PRO A 278 -18.18 7.36 8.35
CA PRO A 278 -17.61 8.70 8.21
C PRO A 278 -16.83 9.12 9.46
N THR A 279 -15.57 9.56 9.28
CA THR A 279 -14.72 9.99 10.38
C THR A 279 -13.58 10.88 9.89
N THR A 280 -13.04 11.71 10.80
CA THR A 280 -11.77 12.45 10.61
C THR A 280 -10.60 11.84 11.38
N LYS A 281 -10.88 10.83 12.21
CA LYS A 281 -9.86 10.06 12.93
C LYS A 281 -9.16 9.12 11.96
N SER A 282 -7.86 8.93 12.15
CA SER A 282 -7.12 7.92 11.39
C SER A 282 -7.72 6.54 11.61
N THR A 283 -7.87 5.77 10.53
CA THR A 283 -8.37 4.39 10.56
C THR A 283 -7.30 3.49 9.95
N SER A 284 -6.95 2.40 10.64
CA SER A 284 -5.97 1.43 10.14
C SER A 284 -6.63 0.07 9.90
N PHE A 285 -6.26 -0.55 8.79
CA PHE A 285 -6.57 -1.92 8.43
C PHE A 285 -5.30 -2.58 7.86
N TYR A 286 -5.36 -3.87 7.55
CA TYR A 286 -4.23 -4.59 6.98
C TYR A 286 -4.65 -5.28 5.70
N LEU A 287 -3.92 -5.06 4.61
CA LEU A 287 -4.07 -5.78 3.35
C LEU A 287 -2.99 -6.85 3.24
N LEU A 288 -3.30 -8.00 2.65
CA LEU A 288 -2.42 -9.17 2.60
C LEU A 288 -2.48 -9.85 1.24
N GLY A 289 -1.33 -10.34 0.77
CA GLY A 289 -1.21 -11.26 -0.35
C GLY A 289 -0.43 -12.51 0.04
N ALA A 290 -0.79 -13.68 -0.51
CA ALA A 290 -0.09 -14.94 -0.29
C ALA A 290 -0.06 -15.75 -1.61
N TRP A 291 1.06 -15.69 -2.32
CA TRP A 291 1.19 -16.31 -3.64
C TRP A 291 1.81 -17.70 -3.56
N GLU A 292 1.27 -18.66 -4.30
CA GLU A 292 1.76 -20.04 -4.20
C GLU A 292 3.15 -20.25 -4.80
N GLN A 293 3.75 -19.31 -5.52
CA GLN A 293 5.16 -19.44 -5.95
C GLN A 293 6.15 -18.68 -5.05
N GLU A 294 5.68 -18.08 -3.96
CA GLU A 294 6.56 -17.53 -2.92
C GLU A 294 7.46 -18.64 -2.35
N VAL A 295 8.71 -18.27 -2.02
CA VAL A 295 9.65 -19.12 -1.28
C VAL A 295 9.03 -19.50 0.06
N ASN A 296 8.77 -20.79 0.27
CA ASN A 296 8.02 -21.30 1.43
C ASN A 296 6.61 -20.67 1.59
N GLY A 297 6.00 -20.31 0.46
CA GLY A 297 4.66 -19.73 0.39
C GLY A 297 3.54 -20.71 0.77
N ILE A 298 2.37 -20.15 1.03
CA ILE A 298 1.13 -20.87 1.30
C ILE A 298 0.63 -21.51 -0.02
N LYS A 299 0.37 -22.82 -0.02
CA LYS A 299 0.02 -23.58 -1.26
C LYS A 299 -1.43 -24.08 -1.27
N THR A 300 -2.09 -24.11 -0.11
CA THR A 300 -3.48 -24.59 0.02
C THR A 300 -4.40 -23.59 0.72
N GLN A 301 -5.71 -23.76 0.51
CA GLN A 301 -6.72 -22.93 1.18
C GLN A 301 -6.73 -23.16 2.68
N GLU A 302 -6.48 -24.39 3.13
CA GLU A 302 -6.42 -24.77 4.54
C GLU A 302 -5.27 -24.06 5.25
N GLU A 303 -4.08 -24.04 4.63
CA GLU A 303 -2.91 -23.31 5.12
C GLU A 303 -3.18 -21.80 5.17
N PHE A 304 -3.84 -21.26 4.15
CA PHE A 304 -4.23 -19.86 4.10
C PHE A 304 -5.19 -19.48 5.23
N VAL A 305 -6.28 -20.25 5.39
CA VAL A 305 -7.26 -20.03 6.45
C VAL A 305 -6.63 -20.19 7.83
N LYS A 306 -5.71 -21.15 8.01
CA LYS A 306 -4.94 -21.30 9.25
C LYS A 306 -4.11 -20.05 9.53
N TYR A 307 -3.37 -19.55 8.55
CA TYR A 307 -2.58 -18.32 8.69
C TYR A 307 -3.47 -17.11 9.05
N LEU A 308 -4.61 -16.93 8.38
CA LEU A 308 -5.54 -15.84 8.67
C LEU A 308 -6.09 -15.93 10.10
N ASN A 309 -6.42 -17.13 10.56
CA ASN A 309 -6.90 -17.38 11.92
C ASN A 309 -5.83 -17.03 12.98
N GLU A 310 -4.58 -17.39 12.74
CA GLU A 310 -3.47 -17.05 13.64
C GLU A 310 -3.29 -15.53 13.76
N LYS A 311 -3.36 -14.80 12.63
CA LYS A 311 -3.32 -13.33 12.62
C LYS A 311 -4.53 -12.70 13.31
N LEU A 312 -5.72 -13.25 13.11
CA LEU A 312 -6.94 -12.80 13.78
C LEU A 312 -6.86 -13.00 15.30
N GLU A 313 -6.24 -14.07 15.79
CA GLU A 313 -6.00 -14.30 17.23
C GLU A 313 -4.99 -13.30 17.82
N ILE A 314 -3.96 -12.90 17.05
CA ILE A 314 -3.05 -11.81 17.46
C ILE A 314 -3.83 -10.50 17.61
N LEU A 315 -4.65 -10.14 16.62
CA LEU A 315 -5.51 -8.95 16.67
C LEU A 315 -6.50 -9.02 17.83
N ASN A 316 -7.11 -10.18 18.09
CA ASN A 316 -8.01 -10.41 19.22
C ASN A 316 -7.34 -10.08 20.57
N LYS A 317 -6.07 -10.44 20.73
CA LYS A 317 -5.31 -10.26 21.98
C LYS A 317 -4.68 -8.87 22.10
N LYS A 318 -4.08 -8.34 21.03
CA LYS A 318 -3.23 -7.14 21.06
C LYS A 318 -3.84 -5.90 20.40
N GLY A 319 -4.87 -6.07 19.58
CA GLY A 319 -5.47 -4.99 18.79
C GLY A 319 -4.59 -4.45 17.65
N LYS A 320 -3.44 -5.09 17.38
CA LYS A 320 -2.50 -4.77 16.29
C LYS A 320 -1.64 -5.99 15.96
N MET A 321 -1.10 -6.05 14.74
CA MET A 321 -0.17 -7.09 14.30
C MET A 321 1.29 -6.67 14.33
#